data_AF-A0A662BM63-F1
#
_entry.id   AF-A0A662BM63-F1
#
_cell.length_a   1.000
_cell.length_b   1.000
_cell.length_c   1.000
_cell.angle_alpha   90.00
_cell.angle_beta   90.00
_cell.angle_gamma   90.00
#
_symmetry.space_group_name_H-M   'P 1'
#
loop_
_entity.id
_entity.type
_entity.pdbx_description
1 polymer ?
#
loop_
_entity_poly.entity_id
_entity_poly.type
_entity_poly.pdbx_seq_one_letter_code
_entity_poly.pdbx_strand_id
1 'polypeptide(L)'
;MKTKKFSMVLAMIFLISLSFTSCTHDDAPECTDPGETPGVGESPDELLVKKFSNAPVFDGEIDDVWAEARPLLNRATVSGAGNRVITLNGSSNGDTSLEPTDLMDPYTGESYSYSLRGGHDGENLYLLFEWEDDTDSRDRQSWFFNEVTSKWQQENKYAN
;
A
#
# COMPACT_ATOMS: atom_id res chain seq x y z
N MET A 1 10.81 71.29 13.63
CA MET A 1 10.96 69.88 14.03
C MET A 1 9.90 69.04 13.33
N LYS A 2 10.29 68.15 12.40
CA LYS A 2 9.39 67.16 11.79
C LYS A 2 9.83 65.77 12.26
N THR A 3 8.91 65.05 12.89
CA THR A 3 9.12 63.72 13.48
C THR A 3 9.22 62.67 12.37
N LYS A 4 10.32 61.89 12.36
CA LYS A 4 10.49 60.72 11.48
C LYS A 4 9.71 59.53 12.08
N LYS A 5 8.59 59.16 11.45
CA LYS A 5 7.84 57.91 11.74
C LYS A 5 7.92 56.89 10.60
N PHE A 6 9.05 56.81 9.90
CA PHE A 6 9.19 56.00 8.68
C PHE A 6 10.08 54.75 8.84
N SER A 7 10.21 54.19 10.05
CA SER A 7 11.25 53.17 10.33
C SER A 7 10.76 51.84 10.89
N MET A 8 9.45 51.57 10.94
CA MET A 8 8.94 50.31 11.52
C MET A 8 8.17 49.43 10.54
N VAL A 9 7.51 50.01 9.53
CA VAL A 9 6.75 49.25 8.52
C VAL A 9 7.67 48.52 7.53
N LEU A 10 8.83 49.10 7.20
CA LEU A 10 9.76 48.50 6.25
C LEU A 10 10.50 47.28 6.82
N ALA A 11 10.72 47.24 8.15
CA ALA A 11 11.32 46.10 8.84
C ALA A 11 10.36 44.89 8.94
N MET A 12 9.05 45.13 8.97
CA MET A 12 8.04 44.07 9.10
C MET A 12 7.76 43.38 7.75
N ILE A 13 7.89 44.09 6.63
CA ILE A 13 7.75 43.54 5.28
C ILE A 13 8.94 42.61 4.94
N PHE A 14 10.15 42.93 5.42
CA PHE A 14 11.35 42.13 5.17
C PHE A 14 11.37 40.81 5.97
N LEU A 15 10.70 40.75 7.12
CA LEU A 15 10.59 39.51 7.92
C LEU A 15 9.58 38.51 7.34
N ILE A 16 8.52 38.96 6.66
CA ILE A 16 7.49 38.08 6.08
C ILE A 16 7.99 37.40 4.79
N SER A 17 8.89 38.04 4.05
CA SER A 17 9.52 37.46 2.85
C SER A 17 10.50 36.32 3.13
N LEU A 18 10.87 36.08 4.40
CA LEU A 18 11.77 35.00 4.81
C LEU A 18 11.03 33.73 5.29
N SER A 19 9.69 33.75 5.33
CA SER A 19 8.88 32.66 5.89
C SER A 19 8.15 31.79 4.86
N PHE A 20 8.40 31.99 3.55
CA PHE A 20 7.92 31.11 2.49
C PHE A 20 9.07 30.32 1.88
N THR A 21 9.81 29.56 2.70
CA THR A 21 10.39 28.30 2.21
C THR A 21 9.24 27.29 2.09
N SER A 22 8.34 27.57 1.15
CA SER A 22 7.51 26.54 0.55
C SER A 22 8.50 25.62 -0.13
N CYS A 23 8.52 24.34 0.22
CA CYS A 23 9.07 23.32 -0.66
C CYS A 23 8.22 23.34 -1.93
N THR A 24 8.51 24.25 -2.86
CA THR A 24 8.05 24.07 -4.23
C THR A 24 8.78 22.84 -4.74
N HIS A 25 8.11 22.04 -5.54
CA HIS A 25 8.64 20.80 -6.12
C HIS A 25 9.88 21.02 -7.01
N ASP A 26 10.37 22.26 -7.10
CA ASP A 26 11.45 22.74 -7.97
C ASP A 26 12.85 22.50 -7.37
N ASP A 27 12.95 22.22 -6.05
CA ASP A 27 14.21 21.88 -5.37
C ASP A 27 14.44 20.36 -5.25
N ALA A 28 13.68 19.54 -5.99
CA ALA A 28 13.98 18.12 -6.10
C ALA A 28 15.36 17.96 -6.75
N PRO A 29 16.33 17.24 -6.12
CA PRO A 29 17.63 17.04 -6.74
C PRO A 29 17.43 16.37 -8.10
N GLU A 30 17.95 16.98 -9.16
CA GLU A 30 18.01 16.32 -10.46
C GLU A 30 18.84 15.03 -10.31
N CYS A 31 18.17 13.89 -10.40
CA CYS A 31 18.82 12.59 -10.53
C CYS A 31 19.62 12.60 -11.84
N THR A 32 20.93 12.80 -11.74
CA THR A 32 21.85 12.65 -12.87
C THR A 32 22.21 11.17 -12.98
N ASP A 33 21.58 10.46 -13.92
CA ASP A 33 21.92 9.07 -14.21
C ASP A 33 23.10 8.96 -15.20
N PRO A 34 24.17 8.22 -14.88
CA PRO A 34 25.19 7.85 -15.84
C PRO A 34 24.71 6.64 -16.66
N GLY A 35 24.08 6.88 -17.80
CA GLY A 35 24.25 6.01 -18.98
C GLY A 35 23.66 4.59 -19.00
N GLU A 36 22.74 4.23 -18.11
CA GLU A 36 21.78 3.14 -18.35
C GLU A 36 20.40 3.75 -18.46
N THR A 37 19.54 3.29 -19.37
CA THR A 37 18.11 3.66 -19.34
C THR A 37 17.58 3.37 -17.94
N PRO A 38 17.22 4.38 -17.13
CA PRO A 38 16.85 4.12 -15.75
C PRO A 38 15.54 3.34 -15.77
N GLY A 39 15.60 2.05 -15.44
CA GLY A 39 14.40 1.30 -15.15
C GLY A 39 13.67 1.95 -13.98
N VAL A 40 12.38 1.65 -13.81
CA VAL A 40 11.58 2.17 -12.69
C VAL A 40 12.13 1.79 -11.30
N GLY A 41 13.13 0.91 -11.23
CA GLY A 41 13.76 0.43 -10.01
C GLY A 41 12.86 -0.50 -9.20
N GLU A 42 13.19 -0.72 -7.94
CA GLU A 42 12.38 -1.45 -6.97
C GLU A 42 12.49 -0.77 -5.58
N SER A 43 11.55 -1.06 -4.67
CA SER A 43 11.62 -0.61 -3.28
C SER A 43 11.39 -1.78 -2.32
N PRO A 44 12.13 -1.86 -1.20
CA PRO A 44 11.91 -2.91 -0.21
C PRO A 44 10.78 -2.59 0.79
N ASP A 45 10.45 -1.33 1.01
CA ASP A 45 9.64 -0.89 2.17
C ASP A 45 8.65 0.24 1.87
N GLU A 46 8.78 0.95 0.76
CA GLU A 46 7.94 2.09 0.42
C GLU A 46 7.24 1.92 -0.94
N LEU A 47 5.91 1.88 -0.90
CA LEU A 47 5.09 1.82 -2.11
C LEU A 47 4.93 3.23 -2.67
N LEU A 48 5.53 3.49 -3.83
CA LEU A 48 5.26 4.71 -4.59
C LEU A 48 4.14 4.46 -5.59
N VAL A 49 3.13 5.33 -5.56
CA VAL A 49 1.99 5.26 -6.48
C VAL A 49 2.23 6.18 -7.66
N LYS A 50 2.22 5.62 -8.88
CA LYS A 50 2.44 6.36 -10.13
C LYS A 50 1.13 6.87 -10.72
N LYS A 51 1.10 8.11 -11.24
CA LYS A 51 0.01 8.52 -12.12
C LYS A 51 0.14 7.80 -13.47
N PHE A 52 -0.83 6.97 -13.82
CA PHE A 52 -0.82 6.17 -15.04
C PHE A 52 -1.24 6.96 -16.27
N SER A 53 -0.70 6.56 -17.41
CA SER A 53 -1.08 7.07 -18.74
C SER A 53 -2.52 6.68 -19.11
N ASN A 54 -2.95 5.48 -18.73
CA ASN A 54 -4.31 4.96 -18.90
C ASN A 54 -4.71 4.15 -17.66
N ALA A 55 -6.02 4.05 -17.39
CA ALA A 55 -6.50 3.14 -16.34
C ALA A 55 -6.29 1.68 -16.77
N PRO A 56 -5.83 0.79 -15.86
CA PRO A 56 -5.75 -0.64 -16.13
C PRO A 56 -7.14 -1.27 -16.22
N VAL A 57 -7.25 -2.35 -17.00
CA VAL A 57 -8.45 -3.15 -17.17
C VAL A 57 -8.44 -4.29 -16.14
N PHE A 58 -9.60 -4.57 -15.54
CA PHE A 58 -9.76 -5.64 -14.55
C PHE A 58 -10.31 -6.91 -15.21
N ASP A 59 -9.52 -7.54 -16.07
CA ASP A 59 -9.88 -8.77 -16.79
C ASP A 59 -9.02 -10.00 -16.43
N GLY A 60 -8.02 -9.81 -15.56
CA GLY A 60 -7.12 -10.87 -15.09
C GLY A 60 -5.81 -10.95 -15.86
N GLU A 61 -5.61 -10.14 -16.91
CA GLU A 61 -4.33 -9.97 -17.57
C GLU A 61 -3.59 -8.75 -17.00
N ILE A 62 -2.26 -8.78 -17.01
CA ILE A 62 -1.45 -7.65 -16.53
C ILE A 62 -1.18 -6.71 -17.70
N ASP A 63 -1.76 -5.52 -17.64
CA ASP A 63 -1.54 -4.47 -18.64
C ASP A 63 -0.12 -3.90 -18.63
N ASP A 64 0.35 -3.46 -19.80
CA ASP A 64 1.66 -2.80 -19.98
C ASP A 64 1.82 -1.55 -19.09
N VAL A 65 0.74 -0.87 -18.74
CA VAL A 65 0.77 0.34 -17.89
C VAL A 65 1.38 0.07 -16.50
N TRP A 66 1.30 -1.18 -16.02
CA TRP A 66 1.91 -1.58 -14.74
C TRP A 66 3.45 -1.51 -14.78
N ALA A 67 4.07 -1.58 -15.96
CA ALA A 67 5.50 -1.40 -16.12
C ALA A 67 5.97 0.03 -15.82
N GLU A 68 5.06 1.02 -15.84
CA GLU A 68 5.35 2.42 -15.47
C GLU A 68 5.52 2.61 -13.96
N ALA A 69 4.95 1.72 -13.13
CA ALA A 69 5.03 1.79 -11.67
C ALA A 69 6.28 1.09 -11.15
N ARG A 70 6.88 1.65 -10.09
CA ARG A 70 7.96 0.98 -9.36
C ARG A 70 7.38 -0.12 -8.46
N PRO A 71 7.82 -1.39 -8.59
CA PRO A 71 7.40 -2.44 -7.67
C PRO A 71 8.00 -2.26 -6.27
N LEU A 72 7.19 -2.54 -5.26
CA LEU A 72 7.67 -2.87 -3.92
C LEU A 72 7.86 -4.39 -3.84
N LEU A 73 9.07 -4.84 -3.54
CA LEU A 73 9.41 -6.24 -3.37
C LEU A 73 9.74 -6.51 -1.91
N ASN A 74 8.95 -7.33 -1.23
CA ASN A 74 9.18 -7.65 0.18
C ASN A 74 8.67 -9.05 0.51
N ARG A 75 8.83 -9.45 1.76
CA ARG A 75 8.41 -10.72 2.33
C ARG A 75 7.55 -10.46 3.56
N ALA A 76 6.32 -10.95 3.51
CA ALA A 76 5.41 -10.93 4.65
C ALA A 76 5.61 -12.20 5.49
N THR A 77 5.44 -12.09 6.80
CA THR A 77 5.43 -13.22 7.73
C THR A 77 4.15 -13.16 8.53
N VAL A 78 3.45 -14.30 8.64
CA VAL A 78 2.22 -14.39 9.40
C VAL A 78 2.55 -14.35 10.89
N SER A 79 2.13 -13.29 11.57
CA SER A 79 2.16 -13.17 13.02
C SER A 79 0.80 -13.53 13.62
N GLY A 80 0.78 -13.79 14.94
CA GLY A 80 -0.48 -13.95 15.66
C GLY A 80 -1.38 -12.72 15.50
N ALA A 81 -2.69 -12.94 15.38
CA ALA A 81 -3.71 -11.92 15.18
C ALA A 81 -4.65 -11.75 16.40
N GLY A 82 -4.30 -12.38 17.52
CA GLY A 82 -5.07 -12.42 18.74
C GLY A 82 -6.05 -13.59 18.81
N ASN A 83 -6.59 -13.80 20.02
CA ASN A 83 -7.54 -14.87 20.29
C ASN A 83 -8.76 -14.78 19.34
N ARG A 84 -9.19 -15.96 18.88
CA ARG A 84 -10.38 -16.10 18.04
C ARG A 84 -11.63 -15.64 18.79
N VAL A 85 -12.53 -14.97 18.10
CA VAL A 85 -13.90 -14.62 18.58
C VAL A 85 -14.97 -15.45 17.86
N ILE A 86 -14.56 -16.35 16.97
CA ILE A 86 -15.46 -17.22 16.18
C ILE A 86 -15.52 -18.61 16.79
N THR A 87 -16.68 -19.26 16.65
CA THR A 87 -16.88 -20.63 17.08
C THR A 87 -16.02 -21.59 16.27
N LEU A 88 -15.34 -22.47 16.98
CA LEU A 88 -14.52 -23.58 16.48
C LEU A 88 -15.25 -24.42 15.41
N ASN A 89 -14.50 -24.98 14.45
CA ASN A 89 -15.10 -25.91 13.49
C ASN A 89 -15.26 -27.28 14.16
N GLY A 90 -16.27 -28.07 13.78
CA GLY A 90 -16.56 -29.34 14.45
C GLY A 90 -15.49 -30.44 14.32
N SER A 91 -14.31 -30.15 13.75
CA SER A 91 -13.26 -31.13 13.46
C SER A 91 -12.64 -31.74 14.72
N SER A 92 -12.76 -31.06 15.86
CA SER A 92 -12.26 -31.48 17.17
C SER A 92 -13.20 -32.44 17.93
N ASN A 93 -14.37 -32.78 17.37
CA ASN A 93 -15.44 -33.51 18.08
C ASN A 93 -15.84 -32.86 19.42
N GLY A 94 -15.70 -31.53 19.54
CA GLY A 94 -16.06 -30.77 20.74
C GLY A 94 -14.95 -30.63 21.78
N ASP A 95 -13.74 -31.13 21.51
CA ASP A 95 -12.57 -30.90 22.35
C ASP A 95 -11.86 -29.59 21.95
N THR A 96 -12.22 -28.51 22.62
CA THR A 96 -11.66 -27.17 22.36
C THR A 96 -10.17 -27.04 22.70
N SER A 97 -9.56 -28.02 23.37
CA SER A 97 -8.11 -28.00 23.66
C SER A 97 -7.24 -28.38 22.46
N LEU A 98 -7.84 -29.04 21.47
CA LEU A 98 -7.19 -29.42 20.21
C LEU A 98 -7.27 -28.32 19.15
N GLU A 99 -7.90 -27.20 19.48
CA GLU A 99 -8.19 -26.15 18.51
C GLU A 99 -7.28 -24.94 18.68
N PRO A 100 -6.91 -24.27 17.57
CA PRO A 100 -6.06 -23.10 17.62
C PRO A 100 -6.74 -21.99 18.43
N THR A 101 -5.96 -21.33 19.29
CA THR A 101 -6.46 -20.26 20.16
C THR A 101 -6.45 -18.90 19.45
N ASP A 102 -5.44 -18.66 18.61
CA ASP A 102 -5.30 -17.47 17.78
C ASP A 102 -5.96 -17.67 16.42
N LEU A 103 -6.41 -16.57 15.81
CA LEU A 103 -7.01 -16.60 14.48
C LEU A 103 -6.06 -17.14 13.41
N MET A 104 -4.77 -16.83 13.52
CA MET A 104 -3.73 -17.17 12.56
C MET A 104 -2.82 -18.31 13.02
N ASP A 105 -3.06 -18.92 14.18
CA ASP A 105 -2.24 -20.01 14.74
C ASP A 105 -1.84 -21.09 13.71
N PRO A 106 -2.74 -21.59 12.82
CA PRO A 106 -2.37 -22.60 11.82
C PRO A 106 -1.34 -22.14 10.79
N TYR A 107 -1.22 -20.83 10.59
CA TYR A 107 -0.38 -20.20 9.56
C TYR A 107 0.80 -19.43 10.18
N THR A 108 0.85 -19.28 11.51
CA THR A 108 1.89 -18.49 12.20
C THR A 108 3.28 -19.00 11.85
N GLY A 109 4.15 -18.08 11.42
CA GLY A 109 5.52 -18.38 11.00
C GLY A 109 5.67 -18.71 9.52
N GLU A 110 4.56 -18.95 8.79
CA GLU A 110 4.59 -18.97 7.33
C GLU A 110 4.99 -17.60 6.79
N SER A 111 5.69 -17.59 5.65
CA SER A 111 6.23 -16.36 5.10
C SER A 111 6.41 -16.46 3.59
N TYR A 112 5.93 -15.41 2.91
CA TYR A 112 5.76 -15.37 1.47
C TYR A 112 6.35 -14.08 0.92
N SER A 113 7.11 -14.20 -0.16
CA SER A 113 7.58 -13.05 -0.93
C SER A 113 6.45 -12.54 -1.82
N TYR A 114 6.36 -11.22 -1.98
CA TYR A 114 5.35 -10.58 -2.80
C TYR A 114 5.93 -9.37 -3.56
N SER A 115 5.29 -9.06 -4.68
CA SER A 115 5.44 -7.79 -5.40
C SER A 115 4.15 -6.99 -5.27
N LEU A 116 4.29 -5.68 -5.08
CA LEU A 116 3.17 -4.74 -5.03
C LEU A 116 3.47 -3.53 -5.92
N ARG A 117 2.59 -3.24 -6.87
CA ARG A 117 2.64 -2.01 -7.68
C ARG A 117 1.42 -1.16 -7.39
N GLY A 118 1.62 0.16 -7.36
CA GLY A 118 0.56 1.13 -7.16
C GLY A 118 0.49 2.14 -8.30
N GLY A 119 -0.71 2.40 -8.79
CA GLY A 119 -0.96 3.48 -9.73
C GLY A 119 -2.29 4.18 -9.52
N HIS A 120 -2.48 5.32 -10.15
CA HIS A 120 -3.73 6.08 -10.09
C HIS A 120 -3.97 6.87 -11.38
N ASP A 121 -5.22 7.17 -11.71
CA ASP A 121 -5.58 8.06 -12.83
C ASP A 121 -5.98 9.47 -12.36
N GLY A 122 -6.14 9.66 -11.05
CA GLY A 122 -6.60 10.90 -10.42
C GLY A 122 -8.01 10.79 -9.84
N GLU A 123 -8.73 9.72 -10.14
CA GLU A 123 -10.02 9.36 -9.57
C GLU A 123 -9.92 8.08 -8.72
N ASN A 124 -9.25 7.05 -9.24
CA ASN A 124 -9.11 5.75 -8.60
C ASN A 124 -7.66 5.41 -8.26
N LEU A 125 -7.48 4.65 -7.17
CA LEU A 125 -6.22 3.98 -6.80
C LEU A 125 -6.28 2.53 -7.28
N TYR A 126 -5.26 2.11 -8.00
CA TYR A 126 -5.07 0.77 -8.53
C TYR A 126 -3.91 0.10 -7.80
N LEU A 127 -4.10 -1.15 -7.36
CA LEU A 127 -3.07 -1.96 -6.73
C LEU A 127 -2.96 -3.31 -7.43
N LEU A 128 -1.75 -3.69 -7.83
CA LEU A 128 -1.43 -5.01 -8.36
C LEU A 128 -0.57 -5.74 -7.33
N PHE A 129 -1.09 -6.86 -6.83
CA PHE A 129 -0.41 -7.75 -5.89
C PHE A 129 -0.05 -9.04 -6.60
N GLU A 130 1.22 -9.44 -6.52
CA GLU A 130 1.71 -10.67 -7.11
C GLU A 130 2.51 -11.44 -6.06
N TRP A 131 2.33 -12.76 -6.01
CA TRP A 131 3.10 -13.65 -5.15
C TRP A 131 3.17 -15.03 -5.78
N GLU A 132 4.22 -15.77 -5.45
CA GLU A 132 4.35 -17.17 -5.86
C GLU A 132 3.33 -18.03 -5.10
N ASP A 133 2.54 -18.81 -5.82
CA ASP A 133 1.66 -19.84 -5.26
C ASP A 133 1.95 -21.20 -5.88
N ASP A 134 2.83 -21.96 -5.22
CA ASP A 134 3.26 -23.30 -5.64
C ASP A 134 2.11 -24.30 -5.79
N THR A 135 0.96 -24.03 -5.18
CA THR A 135 -0.20 -24.91 -5.20
C THR A 135 -1.24 -24.52 -6.26
N ASP A 136 -1.05 -23.39 -6.96
CA ASP A 136 -2.07 -22.76 -7.82
C ASP A 136 -3.45 -22.83 -7.16
N SER A 137 -3.53 -22.38 -5.90
CA SER A 137 -4.75 -22.53 -5.11
C SER A 137 -5.83 -21.58 -5.62
N ARG A 138 -6.58 -22.04 -6.62
CA ARG A 138 -7.79 -21.38 -7.12
C ARG A 138 -8.92 -21.35 -6.09
N ASP A 139 -8.71 -21.97 -4.93
CA ASP A 139 -9.62 -21.97 -3.78
C ASP A 139 -9.72 -20.61 -3.07
N ARG A 140 -8.93 -19.60 -3.48
CA ARG A 140 -9.07 -18.25 -2.93
C ARG A 140 -10.23 -17.55 -3.61
N GLN A 141 -11.37 -17.50 -2.91
CA GLN A 141 -12.45 -16.61 -3.29
C GLN A 141 -11.99 -15.16 -3.22
N SER A 142 -12.30 -14.38 -4.25
CA SER A 142 -11.96 -12.97 -4.35
C SER A 142 -12.51 -12.19 -3.16
N TRP A 143 -11.71 -11.25 -2.62
CA TRP A 143 -12.19 -10.30 -1.63
C TRP A 143 -13.10 -9.27 -2.33
N PHE A 144 -14.24 -8.96 -1.72
CA PHE A 144 -15.10 -7.89 -2.21
C PHE A 144 -15.40 -6.88 -1.08
N PHE A 145 -15.55 -5.62 -1.46
CA PHE A 145 -15.98 -4.57 -0.52
C PHE A 145 -17.51 -4.62 -0.38
N ASN A 146 -18.00 -4.90 0.83
CA ASN A 146 -19.43 -4.89 1.12
C ASN A 146 -19.84 -3.49 1.59
N GLU A 147 -20.54 -2.74 0.73
CA GLU A 147 -20.98 -1.36 1.01
C GLU A 147 -21.95 -1.23 2.19
N VAL A 148 -22.76 -2.26 2.47
CA VAL A 148 -23.75 -2.24 3.56
C VAL A 148 -23.05 -2.32 4.92
N THR A 149 -21.99 -3.11 4.99
CA THR A 149 -21.23 -3.31 6.25
C THR A 149 -19.96 -2.46 6.32
N SER A 150 -19.59 -1.79 5.23
CA SER A 150 -18.35 -1.05 5.04
C SER A 150 -17.10 -1.86 5.40
N LYS A 151 -17.08 -3.14 5.01
CA LYS A 151 -15.98 -4.07 5.30
C LYS A 151 -15.61 -4.84 4.04
N TRP A 152 -14.31 -5.09 3.90
CA TRP A 152 -13.81 -6.11 2.98
C TRP A 152 -14.20 -7.49 3.52
N GLN A 153 -14.83 -8.29 2.67
CA GLN A 153 -15.32 -9.62 3.01
C GLN A 153 -14.74 -10.66 2.06
N GLN A 154 -14.56 -11.86 2.57
CA GLN A 154 -14.19 -13.05 1.82
C GLN A 154 -15.14 -14.16 2.25
N GLU A 155 -15.63 -14.99 1.32
CA GLU A 155 -16.31 -16.23 1.71
C GLU A 155 -15.26 -17.16 2.33
N ASN A 156 -15.54 -17.71 3.51
CA ASN A 156 -14.60 -18.62 4.17
C ASN A 156 -14.39 -19.84 3.26
N LYS A 157 -13.14 -20.21 2.97
CA LYS A 157 -12.78 -21.44 2.22
C LYS A 157 -13.46 -22.68 2.79
N TYR A 158 -13.78 -22.66 4.08
CA TYR A 158 -14.59 -23.66 4.76
C TYR A 158 -15.97 -23.07 5.10
N ALA A 159 -16.79 -22.84 4.09
CA ALA A 159 -18.21 -22.52 4.27
C ALA A 159 -19.03 -23.82 4.22
N ASN A 160 -19.51 -24.18 5.42
CA ASN A 160 -20.51 -25.21 5.80
C ASN A 160 -20.04 -26.67 5.87
#